data_AF-A0A0S7XJ59-F1
#
_entry.id   AF-A0A0S7XJ59-F1
#
_cell.length_a   1.000
_cell.length_b   1.000
_cell.length_c   1.000
_cell.angle_alpha   90.00
_cell.angle_beta   90.00
_cell.angle_gamma   90.00
#
_symmetry.space_group_name_H-M   'P 1'
#
loop_
_entity.id
_entity.type
_entity.pdbx_description
1 polymer ?
#
loop_
_entity_poly.entity_id
_entity_poly.type
_entity_poly.pdbx_seq_one_letter_code
_entity_poly.pdbx_strand_id
1 'polypeptide(L)'
;MDDIMQIAKKRADKFGVKNVVVATNTGASAERALEVFGPKYFIIAAGNPARAHYRRLVRHQGISDETRSRLEHKGIKVALKDQSFAQRYYDHSGVSRCGLAELEERMGSHDAFHLLTVTCNVLDWFSDSTRVCIEISVLAADTGVLPTNQDCIAIARPSPRSNCPHAAVALRPARTEDMFQGSLRVKDIVLVPQENDHWFSNQPLWQG
;
A
#
# COMPACT_ATOMS: atom_id res chain seq x y z
N MET A 1 -13.42 -14.76 10.52
CA MET A 1 -12.09 -14.13 10.42
C MET A 1 -12.14 -12.75 11.03
N ASP A 2 -11.09 -12.36 11.75
CA ASP A 2 -11.03 -11.05 12.39
C ASP A 2 -10.92 -9.92 11.34
N ASP A 3 -11.60 -8.80 11.60
CA ASP A 3 -11.50 -7.59 10.77
C ASP A 3 -10.11 -6.95 10.95
N ILE A 4 -9.31 -6.92 9.87
CA ILE A 4 -7.97 -6.32 9.86
C ILE A 4 -7.98 -4.88 10.39
N MET A 5 -9.05 -4.11 10.16
CA MET A 5 -9.14 -2.72 10.63
C MET A 5 -9.16 -2.65 12.16
N GLN A 6 -9.85 -3.59 12.82
CA GLN A 6 -9.90 -3.65 14.28
C GLN A 6 -8.55 -4.08 14.86
N ILE A 7 -7.87 -5.03 14.22
CA ILE A 7 -6.53 -5.46 14.65
C ILE A 7 -5.52 -4.32 14.47
N ALA A 8 -5.55 -3.65 13.31
CA ALA A 8 -4.71 -2.50 13.01
C ALA A 8 -4.93 -1.37 14.01
N LYS A 9 -6.17 -1.10 14.40
CA LYS A 9 -6.49 -0.11 15.45
C LYS A 9 -5.89 -0.50 16.80
N LYS A 10 -5.99 -1.77 17.21
CA LYS A 10 -5.35 -2.25 18.45
C LYS A 10 -3.83 -2.02 18.43
N ARG A 11 -3.16 -2.25 17.28
CA ARG A 11 -1.73 -1.95 17.10
C ARG A 11 -1.45 -0.45 17.15
N ALA A 12 -2.26 0.36 16.48
CA ALA A 12 -2.14 1.81 16.49
C ALA A 12 -2.27 2.39 17.90
N ASP A 13 -3.26 1.91 18.67
CA ASP A 13 -3.47 2.25 20.08
C ASP A 13 -2.25 1.84 20.93
N LYS A 14 -1.77 0.60 20.79
CA LYS A 14 -0.61 0.08 21.53
C LYS A 14 0.67 0.87 21.29
N PHE A 15 0.91 1.31 20.05
CA PHE A 15 2.14 2.00 19.65
C PHE A 15 2.02 3.54 19.69
N GLY A 16 0.85 4.08 20.01
CA GLY A 16 0.62 5.53 19.99
C GLY A 16 0.66 6.15 18.59
N VAL A 17 0.41 5.35 17.54
CA VAL A 17 0.50 5.79 16.14
C VAL A 17 -0.83 6.39 15.70
N LYS A 18 -0.81 7.62 15.16
CA LYS A 18 -2.01 8.37 14.78
C LYS A 18 -2.28 8.42 13.28
N ASN A 19 -1.26 8.27 12.45
CA ASN A 19 -1.41 8.28 11.00
C ASN A 19 -1.82 6.88 10.51
N VAL A 20 -2.90 6.81 9.73
CA VAL A 20 -3.41 5.55 9.16
C VAL A 20 -3.52 5.72 7.66
N VAL A 21 -2.73 4.96 6.91
CA VAL A 21 -2.68 5.01 5.44
C VAL A 21 -3.38 3.79 4.90
N VAL A 22 -4.35 3.98 4.00
CA VAL A 22 -5.23 2.90 3.54
C VAL A 22 -5.23 2.85 2.02
N ALA A 23 -4.82 1.70 1.46
CA ALA A 23 -4.96 1.44 0.04
C ALA A 23 -6.44 1.38 -0.35
N THR A 24 -6.83 2.17 -1.34
CA THR A 24 -8.22 2.15 -1.83
C THR A 24 -8.35 2.60 -3.28
N ASN A 25 -9.39 2.12 -3.96
CA ASN A 25 -9.79 2.59 -5.29
C ASN A 25 -11.17 3.27 -5.21
N THR A 26 -12.18 2.52 -4.76
CA THR A 26 -13.56 3.01 -4.63
C THR A 26 -13.80 3.86 -3.37
N GLY A 27 -12.82 3.96 -2.46
CA GLY A 27 -12.95 4.65 -1.18
C GLY A 27 -13.48 3.80 -0.03
N ALA A 28 -14.13 2.66 -0.31
CA ALA A 28 -14.80 1.84 0.71
C ALA A 28 -13.88 1.43 1.89
N SER A 29 -12.62 1.07 1.61
CA SER A 29 -11.65 0.74 2.66
C SER A 29 -11.29 1.94 3.54
N ALA A 30 -11.18 3.14 2.97
CA ALA A 30 -10.83 4.35 3.71
C ALA A 30 -12.02 4.83 4.56
N GLU A 31 -13.24 4.73 4.05
CA GLU A 31 -14.47 5.00 4.81
C GLU A 31 -14.60 4.03 5.99
N ARG A 32 -14.36 2.73 5.75
CA ARG A 32 -14.33 1.73 6.80
C ARG A 32 -13.27 2.01 7.86
N ALA A 33 -12.08 2.48 7.45
CA ALA A 33 -11.05 2.88 8.39
C ALA A 33 -11.50 4.07 9.25
N LEU A 34 -12.14 5.08 8.65
CA LEU A 34 -12.69 6.21 9.41
C LEU A 34 -13.71 5.77 10.46
N GLU A 35 -14.62 4.86 10.12
CA GLU A 35 -15.60 4.30 11.06
C GLU A 35 -14.95 3.58 12.25
N VAL A 36 -13.91 2.78 12.00
CA VAL A 36 -13.26 1.95 13.02
C VAL A 36 -12.33 2.76 13.91
N PHE A 37 -11.47 3.57 13.30
CA PHE A 37 -10.44 4.32 14.00
C PHE A 37 -11.03 5.56 14.70
N GLY A 38 -12.02 6.21 14.07
CA GLY A 38 -12.67 7.40 14.59
C GLY A 38 -11.79 8.67 14.50
N PRO A 39 -12.28 9.80 15.04
CA PRO A 39 -11.72 11.13 14.79
C PRO A 39 -10.34 11.38 15.43
N LYS A 40 -9.87 10.47 16.30
CA LYS A 40 -8.56 10.59 16.97
C LYS A 40 -7.37 10.21 16.07
N TYR A 41 -7.62 9.71 14.86
CA TYR A 41 -6.60 9.31 13.90
C TYR A 41 -6.70 10.12 12.62
N PHE A 42 -5.57 10.26 11.93
CA PHE A 42 -5.48 10.90 10.63
C PHE A 42 -5.57 9.82 9.55
N ILE A 43 -6.73 9.69 8.93
CA ILE A 43 -6.97 8.73 7.86
C ILE A 43 -6.51 9.32 6.53
N ILE A 44 -5.68 8.56 5.82
CA ILE A 44 -5.12 8.91 4.52
C ILE A 44 -5.50 7.81 3.54
N ALA A 45 -6.39 8.12 2.59
CA ALA A 45 -6.66 7.27 1.44
C ALA A 45 -5.51 7.41 0.43
N ALA A 46 -4.87 6.31 0.07
CA ALA A 46 -3.72 6.32 -0.82
C ALA A 46 -3.94 5.39 -2.02
N GLY A 47 -3.51 5.85 -3.20
CA GLY A 47 -3.62 5.10 -4.44
C GLY A 47 -3.24 5.94 -5.67
N ASN A 48 -3.63 5.46 -6.84
CA ASN A 48 -3.40 6.15 -8.11
C ASN A 48 -4.67 6.90 -8.54
N PRO A 49 -4.56 8.07 -9.21
CA PRO A 49 -5.72 8.73 -9.79
C PRO A 49 -6.25 7.95 -11.00
N ALA A 50 -7.53 8.12 -11.34
CA ALA A 50 -8.14 7.43 -12.49
C ALA A 50 -7.40 7.65 -13.82
N ARG A 51 -6.79 8.83 -14.01
CA ARG A 51 -5.95 9.13 -15.19
C ARG A 51 -4.75 8.20 -15.36
N ALA A 52 -4.21 7.63 -14.28
CA ALA A 52 -3.09 6.70 -14.36
C ALA A 52 -3.50 5.40 -15.08
N HIS A 53 -4.76 4.98 -14.91
CA HIS A 53 -5.33 3.85 -15.63
C HIS A 53 -5.45 4.12 -17.13
N TYR A 54 -5.98 5.30 -17.51
CA TYR A 54 -6.11 5.68 -18.92
C TYR A 54 -4.76 5.77 -19.64
N ARG A 55 -3.70 6.15 -18.91
CA ARG A 55 -2.31 6.15 -19.38
C ARG A 55 -1.64 4.78 -19.36
N ARG A 56 -2.35 3.72 -18.97
CA ARG A 56 -1.84 2.33 -18.85
C ARG A 56 -0.69 2.18 -17.85
N LEU A 57 -0.58 3.10 -16.90
CA LEU A 57 0.42 3.04 -15.83
C LEU A 57 0.02 2.05 -14.73
N VAL A 58 -1.29 1.78 -14.60
CA VAL A 58 -1.86 0.84 -13.64
C VAL A 58 -3.03 0.02 -14.22
N ARG A 59 -3.26 -1.19 -13.69
CA ARG A 59 -4.35 -2.08 -14.12
C ARG A 59 -5.71 -1.79 -13.46
N HIS A 60 -5.70 -1.22 -12.27
CA HIS A 60 -6.93 -0.88 -11.55
C HIS A 60 -7.44 0.49 -12.01
N GLN A 61 -8.72 0.76 -11.75
CA GLN A 61 -9.37 2.01 -12.17
C GLN A 61 -8.84 3.25 -11.42
N GLY A 62 -8.12 3.06 -10.31
CA GLY A 62 -7.68 4.16 -9.44
C GLY A 62 -8.83 4.80 -8.66
N ILE A 63 -8.52 5.94 -8.03
CA ILE A 63 -9.47 6.82 -7.33
C ILE A 63 -9.99 7.86 -8.33
N SER A 64 -11.31 7.92 -8.51
CA SER A 64 -11.97 8.94 -9.34
C SER A 64 -12.04 10.29 -8.64
N ASP A 65 -12.28 11.37 -9.37
CA ASP A 65 -12.43 12.70 -8.79
C ASP A 65 -13.66 12.78 -7.87
N GLU A 66 -14.76 12.12 -8.23
CA GLU A 66 -15.96 12.03 -7.38
C GLU A 66 -15.65 11.28 -6.08
N THR A 67 -14.89 10.18 -6.17
CA THR A 67 -14.48 9.41 -5.00
C THR A 67 -13.57 10.24 -4.11
N ARG A 68 -12.60 10.94 -4.69
CA ARG A 68 -11.70 11.84 -3.98
C ARG A 68 -12.49 12.91 -3.22
N SER A 69 -13.35 13.66 -3.93
CA SER A 69 -14.16 14.71 -3.30
C SER A 69 -15.02 14.14 -2.18
N ARG A 70 -15.66 12.99 -2.38
CA ARG A 70 -16.47 12.32 -1.34
C ARG A 70 -15.67 11.97 -0.08
N LEU A 71 -14.44 11.49 -0.23
CA LEU A 71 -13.56 11.16 0.89
C LEU A 71 -13.10 12.43 1.63
N GLU A 72 -12.69 13.45 0.88
CA GLU A 72 -12.24 14.74 1.45
C GLU A 72 -13.35 15.43 2.26
N HIS A 73 -14.61 15.39 1.79
CA HIS A 73 -15.77 15.90 2.54
C HIS A 73 -16.00 15.17 3.88
N LYS A 74 -15.54 13.92 4.01
CA LYS A 74 -15.58 13.15 5.26
C LYS A 74 -14.36 13.39 6.17
N GLY A 75 -13.47 14.30 5.79
CA GLY A 75 -12.23 14.60 6.51
C GLY A 75 -11.10 13.60 6.27
N ILE A 76 -11.24 12.72 5.27
CA ILE A 76 -10.17 11.78 4.89
C ILE A 76 -9.23 12.51 3.91
N LYS A 77 -7.93 12.55 4.23
CA LYS A 77 -6.94 13.07 3.28
C LYS A 77 -6.73 12.08 2.15
N VAL A 78 -6.48 12.56 0.93
CA VAL A 78 -6.26 11.70 -0.24
C VAL A 78 -4.87 11.97 -0.81
N ALA A 79 -4.05 10.93 -0.91
CA ALA A 79 -2.72 10.94 -1.51
C ALA A 79 -2.74 10.19 -2.84
N LEU A 80 -2.50 10.90 -3.94
CA LEU A 80 -2.53 10.35 -5.29
C LEU A 80 -1.19 10.53 -5.99
N LYS A 81 -0.69 9.46 -6.62
CA LYS A 81 0.48 9.51 -7.51
C LYS A 81 0.22 8.64 -8.73
N ASP A 82 0.65 9.08 -9.90
CA ASP A 82 0.42 8.33 -11.15
C ASP A 82 1.12 6.96 -11.11
N GLN A 83 2.36 6.91 -10.59
CA GLN A 83 3.11 5.67 -10.33
C GLN A 83 3.81 5.72 -8.97
N SER A 84 3.81 4.59 -8.26
CA SER A 84 4.62 4.35 -7.07
C SER A 84 5.91 3.61 -7.44
N PHE A 85 6.81 3.43 -6.47
CA PHE A 85 8.02 2.64 -6.67
C PHE A 85 7.75 1.13 -6.87
N ALA A 86 6.64 0.61 -6.34
CA ALA A 86 6.34 -0.82 -6.37
C ALA A 86 5.26 -1.19 -7.40
N GLN A 87 4.91 -0.23 -8.27
CA GLN A 87 3.85 -0.43 -9.25
C GLN A 87 4.28 -1.46 -10.29
N ARG A 88 3.44 -2.48 -10.46
CA ARG A 88 3.54 -3.41 -11.59
C ARG A 88 2.92 -2.77 -12.84
N TYR A 89 3.73 -2.48 -13.85
CA TYR A 89 3.25 -2.19 -15.21
C TYR A 89 3.49 -3.41 -16.09
N TYR A 90 2.84 -3.42 -17.25
CA TYR A 90 2.96 -4.50 -18.22
C TYR A 90 3.43 -3.90 -19.52
N ASP A 91 4.57 -4.38 -20.01
CA ASP A 91 5.05 -3.98 -21.32
C ASP A 91 4.14 -4.57 -22.42
N HIS A 92 4.40 -4.18 -23.67
CA HIS A 92 3.66 -4.68 -24.82
C HIS A 92 3.78 -6.21 -25.01
N SER A 93 4.73 -6.87 -24.34
CA SER A 93 4.91 -8.33 -24.36
C SER A 93 4.04 -9.05 -23.33
N GLY A 94 3.34 -8.32 -22.47
CA GLY A 94 2.47 -8.88 -21.43
C GLY A 94 3.21 -9.33 -20.17
N VAL A 95 4.52 -9.09 -20.07
CA VAL A 95 5.33 -9.41 -18.90
C VAL A 95 5.12 -8.33 -17.83
N SER A 96 4.82 -8.76 -16.60
CA SER A 96 4.73 -7.85 -15.44
C SER A 96 6.12 -7.40 -15.03
N ARG A 97 6.33 -6.08 -14.95
CA ARG A 97 7.57 -5.47 -14.45
C ARG A 97 7.25 -4.51 -13.30
N CYS A 98 8.11 -4.47 -12.29
CA CYS A 98 8.02 -3.48 -11.22
C CYS A 98 8.98 -2.34 -11.52
N GLY A 99 8.48 -1.11 -11.61
CA GLY A 99 9.29 0.00 -12.09
C GLY A 99 8.64 1.36 -11.94
N LEU A 100 9.47 2.40 -11.90
CA LEU A 100 9.08 3.76 -12.26
C LEU A 100 9.48 3.95 -13.73
N ALA A 101 8.55 4.34 -14.59
CA ALA A 101 8.81 4.46 -16.04
C ALA A 101 10.00 5.40 -16.32
N GLU A 102 10.09 6.50 -15.57
CA GLU A 102 11.18 7.49 -15.68
C GLU A 102 12.57 6.91 -15.32
N LEU A 103 12.64 5.95 -14.40
CA LEU A 103 13.92 5.29 -14.07
C LEU A 103 14.35 4.34 -15.19
N GLU A 104 13.41 3.66 -15.84
CA GLU A 104 13.70 2.73 -16.92
C GLU A 104 14.15 3.43 -18.20
N GLU A 105 13.52 4.55 -18.56
CA GLU A 105 13.97 5.40 -19.68
C GLU A 105 15.40 5.90 -19.48
N ARG A 106 15.78 6.23 -18.24
CA ARG A 106 17.11 6.75 -17.89
C ARG A 106 18.19 5.68 -17.80
N MET A 107 17.84 4.48 -17.36
CA MET A 107 18.80 3.40 -17.05
C MET A 107 18.97 2.39 -18.19
N GLY A 108 18.09 2.41 -19.20
CA GLY A 108 18.07 1.43 -20.28
C GLY A 108 17.42 0.12 -19.84
N SER A 109 16.59 -0.47 -20.71
CA SER A 109 15.81 -1.68 -20.43
C SER A 109 16.66 -2.95 -20.57
N HIS A 110 17.74 -3.07 -19.80
CA HIS A 110 18.60 -4.26 -19.79
C HIS A 110 18.68 -4.88 -18.38
N ASP A 111 18.08 -6.08 -18.29
CA ASP A 111 18.33 -7.17 -17.34
C ASP A 111 17.63 -7.30 -15.97
N ALA A 112 17.48 -8.60 -15.64
CA ALA A 112 16.70 -9.27 -14.60
C ALA A 112 16.97 -8.86 -13.14
N PHE A 113 17.90 -7.92 -12.92
CA PHE A 113 18.34 -7.45 -11.60
C PHE A 113 18.13 -5.95 -11.41
N HIS A 114 17.14 -5.36 -12.07
CA HIS A 114 16.71 -4.00 -11.74
C HIS A 114 16.43 -3.91 -10.23
N LEU A 115 17.13 -3.01 -9.51
CA LEU A 115 17.10 -2.90 -8.05
C LEU A 115 15.66 -2.88 -7.50
N LEU A 116 14.77 -2.20 -8.21
CA LEU A 116 13.36 -2.07 -7.85
C LEU A 116 12.59 -3.39 -8.02
N THR A 117 12.90 -4.16 -9.06
CA THR A 117 12.34 -5.50 -9.28
C THR A 117 12.80 -6.46 -8.20
N VAL A 118 14.10 -6.48 -7.87
CA VAL A 118 14.64 -7.28 -6.77
C VAL A 118 13.97 -6.88 -5.44
N THR A 119 13.87 -5.57 -5.17
CA THR A 119 13.19 -5.05 -3.97
C THR A 119 11.75 -5.54 -3.89
N CYS A 120 10.97 -5.42 -4.97
CA CYS A 120 9.57 -5.86 -4.98
C CYS A 120 9.44 -7.38 -4.82
N ASN A 121 10.30 -8.16 -5.45
CA ASN A 121 10.31 -9.62 -5.31
C ASN A 121 10.58 -10.06 -3.86
N VAL A 122 11.48 -9.36 -3.16
CA VAL A 122 11.72 -9.60 -1.72
C VAL A 122 10.53 -9.18 -0.88
N LEU A 123 9.88 -8.06 -1.18
CA LEU A 123 8.67 -7.64 -0.47
C LEU A 123 7.51 -8.63 -0.67
N ASP A 124 7.43 -9.25 -1.85
CA ASP A 124 6.44 -10.27 -2.17
C ASP A 124 6.60 -11.53 -1.32
N TRP A 125 7.77 -11.78 -0.71
CA TRP A 125 7.95 -12.84 0.30
C TRP A 125 7.11 -12.64 1.56
N PHE A 126 6.58 -11.43 1.78
CA PHE A 126 5.71 -11.10 2.91
C PHE A 126 4.23 -10.94 2.49
N SER A 127 3.87 -11.34 1.27
CA SER A 127 2.62 -11.08 0.54
C SER A 127 2.55 -9.75 -0.24
N ASP A 128 1.76 -9.77 -1.33
CA ASP A 128 1.40 -8.58 -2.11
C ASP A 128 0.84 -7.46 -1.23
N SER A 129 0.02 -7.80 -0.23
CA SER A 129 -0.60 -6.80 0.66
C SER A 129 0.44 -6.09 1.53
N THR A 130 1.48 -6.79 2.00
CA THR A 130 2.59 -6.14 2.74
C THR A 130 3.37 -5.20 1.83
N ARG A 131 3.69 -5.62 0.59
CA ARG A 131 4.30 -4.74 -0.41
C ARG A 131 3.45 -3.49 -0.61
N VAL A 132 2.14 -3.64 -0.81
CA VAL A 132 1.20 -2.52 -0.99
C VAL A 132 1.20 -1.59 0.22
N CYS A 133 1.25 -2.10 1.45
CA CYS A 133 1.34 -1.27 2.64
C CYS A 133 2.59 -0.36 2.63
N ILE A 134 3.75 -0.89 2.22
CA ILE A 134 4.99 -0.11 2.12
C ILE A 134 4.87 0.89 0.96
N GLU A 135 4.37 0.44 -0.19
CA GLU A 135 4.13 1.25 -1.39
C GLU A 135 3.29 2.50 -1.11
N ILE A 136 2.10 2.32 -0.51
CA ILE A 136 1.20 3.44 -0.22
C ILE A 136 1.76 4.40 0.84
N SER A 137 2.62 3.90 1.72
CA SER A 137 3.28 4.74 2.74
C SER A 137 4.32 5.65 2.11
N VAL A 138 5.15 5.12 1.20
CA VAL A 138 6.11 5.90 0.44
C VAL A 138 5.39 6.87 -0.51
N LEU A 139 4.33 6.40 -1.19
CA LEU A 139 3.49 7.25 -2.04
C LEU A 139 2.90 8.42 -1.24
N ALA A 140 2.30 8.15 -0.07
CA ALA A 140 1.72 9.21 0.75
C ALA A 140 2.78 10.19 1.28
N ALA A 141 3.99 9.70 1.59
CA ALA A 141 5.12 10.55 1.98
C ALA A 141 5.59 11.44 0.83
N ASP A 142 5.64 10.93 -0.40
CA ASP A 142 5.99 11.70 -1.59
C ASP A 142 5.02 12.86 -1.84
N THR A 143 3.72 12.66 -1.56
CA THR A 143 2.72 13.74 -1.68
C THR A 143 2.81 14.79 -0.57
N GLY A 144 3.60 14.57 0.48
CA GLY A 144 3.68 15.41 1.68
C GLY A 144 2.46 15.30 2.62
N VAL A 145 1.45 14.51 2.27
CA VAL A 145 0.27 14.28 3.10
C VAL A 145 0.61 13.48 4.36
N LEU A 146 1.54 12.52 4.24
CA LEU A 146 2.06 11.73 5.35
C LEU A 146 3.42 12.28 5.82
N PRO A 147 3.55 12.76 7.07
CA PRO A 147 4.81 13.24 7.59
C PRO A 147 5.84 12.10 7.77
N THR A 148 7.09 12.32 7.36
CA THR A 148 8.18 11.34 7.44
C THR A 148 8.88 11.30 8.81
N ASN A 149 8.59 12.23 9.70
CA ASN A 149 9.11 12.24 11.08
C ASN A 149 8.21 11.52 12.08
N GLN A 150 7.07 10.99 11.64
CA GLN A 150 6.10 10.25 12.47
C GLN A 150 5.91 8.85 11.91
N ASP A 151 5.49 7.93 12.78
CA ASP A 151 5.12 6.59 12.35
C ASP A 151 3.70 6.56 11.78
N CYS A 152 3.39 5.51 11.01
CA CYS A 152 2.08 5.24 10.46
C CYS A 152 1.71 3.76 10.56
N ILE A 153 0.40 3.48 10.52
CA ILE A 153 -0.16 2.16 10.26
C ILE A 153 -0.68 2.15 8.83
N ALA A 154 -0.03 1.40 7.95
CA ALA A 154 -0.48 1.18 6.58
C ALA A 154 -1.34 -0.07 6.49
N ILE A 155 -2.45 -0.01 5.76
CA ILE A 155 -3.42 -1.10 5.65
C ILE A 155 -3.72 -1.38 4.18
N ALA A 156 -3.60 -2.63 3.80
CA ALA A 156 -3.95 -3.14 2.49
C ALA A 156 -4.93 -4.31 2.61
N ARG A 157 -5.92 -4.33 1.71
CA ARG A 157 -6.82 -5.46 1.55
C ARG A 157 -6.64 -6.05 0.15
N PRO A 158 -6.72 -7.38 -0.01
CA PRO A 158 -6.55 -8.00 -1.32
C PRO A 158 -7.67 -7.52 -2.24
N SER A 159 -7.33 -7.34 -3.51
CA SER A 159 -8.33 -7.12 -4.54
C SER A 159 -9.05 -8.44 -4.85
N PRO A 160 -10.24 -8.42 -5.48
CA PRO A 160 -10.89 -9.64 -5.97
C PRO A 160 -10.06 -10.49 -6.94
N ARG A 161 -8.94 -9.94 -7.44
CA ARG A 161 -8.00 -10.60 -8.36
C ARG A 161 -6.78 -11.19 -7.66
N SER A 162 -6.73 -11.13 -6.33
CA SER A 162 -5.61 -11.61 -5.52
C SER A 162 -6.13 -12.47 -4.36
N ASN A 163 -5.52 -13.63 -4.19
CA ASN A 163 -5.80 -14.57 -3.11
C ASN A 163 -4.77 -14.43 -1.99
N CYS A 164 -4.49 -13.19 -1.57
CA CYS A 164 -3.50 -12.84 -0.55
C CYS A 164 -4.17 -12.40 0.77
N PRO A 165 -3.44 -12.42 1.89
CA PRO A 165 -3.98 -11.99 3.18
C PRO A 165 -4.27 -10.49 3.19
N HIS A 166 -5.15 -10.04 4.07
CA HIS A 166 -5.13 -8.63 4.49
C HIS A 166 -3.80 -8.34 5.21
N ALA A 167 -3.28 -7.12 5.07
CA ALA A 167 -2.08 -6.71 5.79
C ALA A 167 -2.29 -5.39 6.52
N ALA A 168 -1.67 -5.28 7.70
CA ALA A 168 -1.42 -4.03 8.39
C ALA A 168 0.05 -3.96 8.79
N VAL A 169 0.73 -2.86 8.44
CA VAL A 169 2.15 -2.67 8.70
C VAL A 169 2.33 -1.39 9.50
N ALA A 170 3.00 -1.47 10.65
CA ALA A 170 3.49 -0.30 11.35
C ALA A 170 4.88 0.05 10.82
N LEU A 171 5.08 1.28 10.37
CA LEU A 171 6.38 1.71 9.86
C LEU A 171 6.65 3.21 10.03
N ARG A 172 7.94 3.55 9.98
CA ARG A 172 8.42 4.90 9.67
C ARG A 172 8.45 5.04 8.15
N PRO A 173 7.62 5.91 7.53
CA PRO A 173 7.65 6.13 6.09
C PRO A 173 8.87 6.97 5.68
N ALA A 174 9.21 6.91 4.39
CA ALA A 174 10.20 7.76 3.75
C ALA A 174 9.70 8.16 2.37
N ARG A 175 10.24 9.23 1.80
CA ARG A 175 10.06 9.55 0.38
C ARG A 175 10.82 8.56 -0.49
N THR A 176 10.42 8.43 -1.74
CA THR A 176 11.08 7.55 -2.72
C THR A 176 12.58 7.85 -2.82
N GLU A 177 12.98 9.13 -2.79
CA GLU A 177 14.40 9.57 -2.84
C GLU A 177 15.23 9.15 -1.62
N ASP A 178 14.58 8.91 -0.48
CA ASP A 178 15.22 8.61 0.80
C ASP A 178 15.02 7.16 1.27
N MET A 179 14.25 6.35 0.54
CA MET A 179 13.79 5.04 1.05
C MET A 179 14.93 4.05 1.31
N PHE A 180 16.04 4.17 0.58
CA PHE A 180 17.24 3.34 0.75
C PHE A 180 18.29 3.95 1.70
N GLN A 181 18.03 5.12 2.28
CA GLN A 181 18.97 5.83 3.17
C GLN A 181 18.75 5.52 4.67
N GLY A 182 18.05 4.42 4.99
CA GLY A 182 17.75 4.01 6.38
C GLY A 182 16.58 4.73 7.05
N SER A 183 15.90 5.62 6.32
CA SER A 183 14.73 6.36 6.80
C SER A 183 13.47 5.49 6.86
N LEU A 184 13.25 4.64 5.85
CA LEU A 184 12.14 3.70 5.81
C LEU A 184 12.41 2.54 6.79
N ARG A 185 11.53 2.33 7.77
CA ARG A 185 11.69 1.25 8.77
C ARG A 185 10.38 0.59 9.13
N VAL A 186 10.24 -0.69 8.81
CA VAL A 186 9.13 -1.54 9.26
C VAL A 186 9.34 -1.90 10.73
N LYS A 187 8.26 -1.82 11.53
CA LYS A 187 8.29 -2.00 13.00
C LYS A 187 7.37 -3.12 13.50
N ASP A 188 6.28 -3.39 12.78
CA ASP A 188 5.34 -4.47 13.06
C ASP A 188 4.63 -4.87 11.77
N ILE A 189 4.31 -6.15 11.61
CA ILE A 189 3.54 -6.68 10.47
C ILE A 189 2.45 -7.58 11.03
N VAL A 190 1.22 -7.39 10.54
CA VAL A 190 0.10 -8.28 10.77
C VAL A 190 -0.44 -8.74 9.43
N LEU A 191 -0.55 -10.06 9.27
CA LEU A 191 -1.24 -10.70 8.15
C LEU A 191 -2.52 -11.37 8.68
N VAL A 192 -3.63 -11.18 7.99
CA VAL A 192 -4.89 -11.87 8.28
C VAL A 192 -5.31 -12.65 7.03
N PRO A 193 -5.19 -14.00 7.05
CA PRO A 193 -5.53 -14.83 5.89
C PRO A 193 -6.98 -14.64 5.46
N GLN A 194 -7.27 -14.96 4.19
CA GLN A 194 -8.62 -15.17 3.65
C GLN A 194 -8.98 -16.66 3.58
N GLU A 195 -10.25 -16.97 3.35
CA GLU A 195 -10.73 -18.37 3.25
C GLU A 195 -10.01 -19.16 2.14
N ASN A 196 -9.75 -18.51 0.99
CA ASN A 196 -9.05 -19.09 -0.16
C ASN A 196 -7.59 -18.63 -0.27
N ASP A 197 -6.95 -18.33 0.86
CA ASP A 197 -5.59 -17.79 0.89
C ASP A 197 -4.56 -18.88 0.59
N HIS A 198 -3.73 -18.66 -0.44
CA HIS A 198 -2.69 -19.62 -0.85
C HIS A 198 -1.42 -19.55 0.01
N TRP A 199 -1.21 -18.47 0.77
CA TRP A 199 -0.08 -18.36 1.69
C TRP A 199 -0.25 -19.24 2.92
N PHE A 200 -1.50 -19.44 3.34
CA PHE A 200 -1.85 -20.18 4.55
C PHE A 200 -2.56 -21.51 4.24
N SER A 201 -2.55 -21.97 2.99
CA SER A 201 -3.18 -23.22 2.56
C SER A 201 -2.48 -24.50 3.04
N ASN A 202 -1.29 -24.39 3.63
CA ASN A 202 -0.40 -25.52 3.91
C ASN A 202 -0.56 -26.13 5.34
N GLN A 203 -1.73 -26.00 5.98
CA GLN A 203 -1.96 -26.35 7.41
C GLN A 203 -1.20 -25.40 8.39
N PRO A 204 -1.51 -25.36 9.71
CA PRO A 204 -1.14 -24.21 10.56
C PRO A 204 0.37 -24.11 10.88
N LEU A 205 0.90 -22.89 10.89
CA LEU A 205 2.23 -22.57 11.44
C LEU A 205 2.29 -22.69 12.98
N TRP A 206 1.15 -22.71 13.66
CA TRP A 206 1.05 -22.93 15.10
C TRP A 206 -0.30 -23.58 15.46
N GLN A 207 -0.26 -24.67 16.22
CA GLN A 207 -1.44 -25.43 16.67
C GLN A 207 -1.75 -25.26 18.17
N GLY A 208 -1.00 -24.40 18.87
CA GLY A 208 -1.09 -24.24 20.33
C GLY A 208 0.27 -24.12 20.99
#